data_AF-A0A2N0V681-F1
#
_entry.id   AF-A0A2N0V681-F1
#
_cell.length_a   1.000
_cell.length_b   1.000
_cell.length_c   1.000
_cell.angle_alpha   90.00
_cell.angle_beta   90.00
_cell.angle_gamma   90.00
#
_symmetry.space_group_name_H-M   'P 1'
#
loop_
_entity.id
_entity.type
_entity.pdbx_description
1 polymer ?
#
loop_
_entity_poly.entity_id
_entity_poly.type
_entity_poly.pdbx_seq_one_letter_code
_entity_poly.pdbx_strand_id
1 'polypeptide(L)'
;MKKHLILPTLAIAALISLVSLGITKIAFLFFAICTGAILVSYYFSSRETGTPTAAEKIAATGWLFIRRVVCFTAAIPFAGVTIEIMRSSGTISEKFWGIGLSLMMSVFFVWVGIFGQGWQRLYLKDDAALHKKNKDRYKWRW
;
A
#
# COMPACT_ATOMS: atom_id res chain seq x y z
N MET A 1 4.98 -19.08 -17.05
CA MET A 1 3.80 -18.27 -17.44
C MET A 1 2.61 -18.63 -16.55
N LYS A 2 1.77 -17.64 -16.19
CA LYS A 2 0.49 -17.76 -15.44
C LYS A 2 0.50 -17.91 -13.90
N LYS A 3 1.16 -17.01 -13.16
CA LYS A 3 0.82 -16.73 -11.73
C LYS A 3 0.63 -15.23 -11.40
N HIS A 4 0.53 -14.37 -12.42
CA HIS A 4 0.64 -12.91 -12.28
C HIS A 4 -0.69 -12.17 -12.07
N LEU A 5 -1.83 -12.85 -12.05
CA LEU A 5 -3.15 -12.20 -12.09
C LEU A 5 -3.95 -12.25 -10.78
N ILE A 6 -3.50 -12.95 -9.74
CA ILE A 6 -4.39 -13.28 -8.59
C ILE A 6 -4.54 -12.12 -7.60
N LEU A 7 -3.48 -11.32 -7.38
CA LEU A 7 -3.57 -10.13 -6.51
C LEU A 7 -4.39 -8.98 -7.10
N PRO A 8 -4.24 -8.59 -8.38
CA PRO A 8 -5.10 -7.57 -8.97
C PRO A 8 -6.55 -8.06 -9.08
N THR A 9 -6.81 -9.35 -9.31
CA THR A 9 -8.19 -9.86 -9.31
C THR A 9 -8.84 -9.87 -7.93
N LEU A 10 -8.08 -10.10 -6.85
CA LEU A 10 -8.60 -9.97 -5.48
C LEU A 10 -8.87 -8.50 -5.12
N ALA A 11 -8.00 -7.58 -5.54
CA ALA A 11 -8.24 -6.14 -5.37
C ALA A 11 -9.45 -5.66 -6.18
N ILE A 12 -9.64 -6.17 -7.40
CA ILE A 12 -10.81 -5.90 -8.25
C ILE A 12 -12.09 -6.52 -7.66
N ALA A 13 -12.03 -7.74 -7.13
CA ALA A 13 -13.16 -8.38 -6.46
C ALA A 13 -13.56 -7.63 -5.18
N ALA A 14 -12.59 -7.18 -4.39
CA ALA A 14 -12.84 -6.28 -3.26
C ALA A 14 -13.45 -4.93 -3.73
N LEU A 15 -13.00 -4.40 -4.87
CA LEU A 15 -13.54 -3.20 -5.51
C LEU A 15 -15.03 -3.37 -5.88
N ILE A 16 -15.41 -4.52 -6.45
CA ILE A 16 -16.78 -4.82 -6.86
C ILE A 16 -17.68 -4.97 -5.62
N SER A 17 -17.20 -5.64 -4.57
CA SER A 17 -17.94 -5.79 -3.31
C SER A 17 -18.12 -4.47 -2.55
N LEU A 18 -17.20 -3.51 -2.70
CA LEU A 18 -17.28 -2.16 -2.11
C LEU A 18 -18.26 -1.25 -2.88
N VAL A 19 -18.40 -1.43 -4.20
CA VAL A 19 -19.39 -0.71 -5.02
C VAL A 19 -20.82 -1.07 -4.61
N SER A 20 -21.09 -2.31 -4.22
CA SER A 20 -22.39 -2.75 -3.69
C SER A 20 -22.76 -2.18 -2.32
N LEU A 21 -21.82 -1.55 -1.60
CA LEU A 21 -22.01 -1.02 -0.24
C LEU A 21 -22.33 0.49 -0.18
N GLY A 22 -22.58 1.15 -1.32
CA GLY A 22 -22.97 2.58 -1.35
C GLY A 22 -21.81 3.54 -1.03
N ILE A 23 -20.57 3.08 -1.20
CA ILE A 23 -19.36 3.83 -0.88
C ILE A 23 -19.17 4.96 -1.90
N THR A 24 -19.01 6.18 -1.38
CA THR A 24 -18.99 7.45 -2.11
C THR A 24 -17.89 7.49 -3.20
N LYS A 25 -18.12 8.25 -4.28
CA LYS A 25 -17.14 8.50 -5.37
C LYS A 25 -15.73 8.85 -4.87
N ILE A 26 -15.65 9.45 -3.69
CA ILE A 26 -14.42 9.84 -2.98
C ILE A 26 -13.58 8.62 -2.59
N ALA A 27 -14.19 7.56 -2.06
CA ALA A 27 -13.47 6.35 -1.66
C ALA A 27 -13.01 5.52 -2.87
N PHE A 28 -13.73 5.59 -4.00
CA PHE A 28 -13.27 5.01 -5.26
C PHE A 28 -12.03 5.75 -5.80
N LEU A 29 -12.07 7.08 -5.79
CA LEU A 29 -10.92 7.92 -6.16
C LEU A 29 -9.72 7.63 -5.26
N PHE A 30 -9.96 7.47 -3.96
CA PHE A 30 -8.96 7.15 -2.96
C PHE A 30 -8.29 5.80 -3.22
N PHE A 31 -9.08 4.76 -3.50
CA PHE A 31 -8.57 3.43 -3.86
C PHE A 31 -7.78 3.44 -5.18
N ALA A 32 -8.26 4.19 -6.18
CA ALA A 32 -7.57 4.35 -7.46
C ALA A 32 -6.20 5.02 -7.28
N ILE A 33 -6.12 6.07 -6.44
CA ILE A 33 -4.87 6.76 -6.10
C ILE A 33 -3.92 5.82 -5.34
N CYS A 34 -4.42 5.07 -4.35
CA CYS A 34 -3.61 4.10 -3.61
C CYS A 34 -3.08 2.99 -4.52
N THR A 35 -3.91 2.48 -5.44
CA THR A 35 -3.52 1.43 -6.40
C THR A 35 -2.51 1.95 -7.41
N GLY A 36 -2.69 3.17 -7.93
CA GLY A 36 -1.71 3.85 -8.78
C GLY A 36 -0.38 4.07 -8.06
N ALA A 37 -0.41 4.44 -6.77
CA ALA A 37 0.77 4.59 -5.93
C ALA A 37 1.51 3.26 -5.66
N ILE A 38 0.80 2.14 -5.60
CA ILE A 38 1.43 0.82 -5.50
C ILE A 38 2.03 0.42 -6.85
N LEU A 39 1.34 0.68 -7.96
CA LEU A 39 1.78 0.31 -9.31
C LEU A 39 3.02 1.08 -9.76
N VAL A 40 3.13 2.38 -9.50
CA VAL A 40 4.32 3.16 -9.89
C VAL A 40 5.55 2.79 -9.06
N SER A 41 5.37 2.18 -7.87
CA SER A 41 6.50 1.58 -7.13
C SER A 41 7.21 0.46 -7.91
N TYR A 42 6.53 -0.13 -8.91
CA TYR A 42 7.14 -1.05 -9.87
C TYR A 42 8.16 -0.36 -10.80
N TYR A 43 7.92 0.91 -11.16
CA TYR A 43 8.72 1.65 -12.13
C TYR A 43 10.12 1.99 -11.58
N PHE A 44 10.21 2.35 -10.30
CA PHE A 44 11.49 2.65 -9.62
C PHE A 44 12.21 1.41 -9.06
N SER A 45 11.73 0.19 -9.35
CA SER A 45 12.42 -1.03 -8.96
C SER A 45 13.82 -1.03 -9.60
N SER A 46 14.85 -1.00 -8.73
CA SER A 46 16.29 -0.87 -9.00
C SER A 46 16.84 -1.88 -10.01
N ARG A 47 16.45 -1.75 -11.28
CA ARG A 47 16.90 -2.57 -12.41
C ARG A 47 18.04 -1.95 -13.18
N GLU A 48 18.35 -0.67 -12.94
CA GLU A 48 19.44 -0.01 -13.63
C GLU A 48 20.76 -0.23 -12.90
N THR A 49 21.69 -0.88 -13.59
CA THR A 49 23.06 -1.18 -13.14
C THR A 49 24.00 0.03 -13.20
N GLY A 50 23.47 1.22 -13.49
CA GLY A 50 24.22 2.48 -13.60
C GLY A 50 24.23 3.32 -12.32
N THR A 51 25.20 4.24 -12.24
CA THR A 51 25.24 5.28 -11.21
C THR A 51 24.01 6.18 -11.34
N PRO A 52 23.24 6.39 -10.25
CA PRO A 52 21.99 7.12 -10.35
C PRO A 52 22.22 8.59 -10.68
N THR A 53 21.52 9.09 -11.69
CA THR A 53 21.58 10.51 -12.08
C THR A 53 20.94 11.40 -11.02
N ALA A 54 21.25 12.71 -11.02
CA ALA A 54 20.64 13.65 -10.08
C ALA A 54 19.11 13.72 -10.22
N ALA A 55 18.61 13.69 -11.46
CA ALA A 55 17.18 13.67 -11.75
C ALA A 55 16.50 12.40 -11.23
N GLU A 56 17.14 11.23 -11.40
CA GLU A 56 16.64 9.96 -10.87
C GLU A 56 16.57 9.96 -9.34
N LYS A 57 17.57 10.54 -8.65
CA LYS A 57 17.55 10.68 -7.19
C LYS A 57 16.39 11.56 -6.71
N ILE A 58 16.15 12.69 -7.37
CA ILE A 58 15.03 13.59 -7.04
C ILE A 58 13.71 12.89 -7.27
N ALA A 59 13.54 12.24 -8.42
CA ALA A 59 12.33 11.50 -8.75
C ALA A 59 12.06 10.35 -7.76
N ALA A 60 13.08 9.57 -7.42
CA ALA A 60 12.96 8.47 -6.46
C ALA A 60 12.65 8.97 -5.03
N THR A 61 13.25 10.08 -4.62
CA THR A 61 12.99 10.69 -3.29
C THR A 61 11.60 11.32 -3.22
N GLY A 62 11.21 12.06 -4.27
CA GLY A 62 9.86 12.60 -4.40
C GLY A 62 8.81 11.49 -4.40
N TRP A 63 9.10 10.40 -5.10
CA TRP A 63 8.25 9.21 -5.11
C TRP A 63 8.12 8.57 -3.71
N LEU A 64 9.23 8.38 -3.00
CA LEU A 64 9.22 7.87 -1.63
C LEU A 64 8.33 8.74 -0.72
N PHE A 65 8.43 10.06 -0.85
CA PHE A 65 7.62 10.99 -0.08
C PHE A 65 6.12 10.87 -0.43
N ILE A 66 5.77 10.92 -1.71
CA ILE A 66 4.38 10.75 -2.18
C ILE A 66 3.81 9.42 -1.69
N ARG A 67 4.57 8.33 -1.83
CA ARG A 67 4.16 7.01 -1.36
C ARG A 67 3.86 7.00 0.14
N ARG A 68 4.75 7.57 0.96
CA ARG A 68 4.53 7.67 2.42
C ARG A 68 3.26 8.46 2.73
N VAL A 69 3.07 9.61 2.10
CA VAL A 69 1.86 10.44 2.29
C VAL A 69 0.62 9.65 1.93
N VAL A 70 0.55 9.07 0.73
CA VAL A 70 -0.62 8.29 0.27
C VAL A 70 -0.91 7.10 1.21
N CYS A 71 0.11 6.33 1.57
CA CYS A 71 -0.04 5.17 2.44
C CYS A 71 -0.43 5.54 3.87
N PHE A 72 0.16 6.58 4.46
CA PHE A 72 -0.22 7.01 5.81
C PHE A 72 -1.60 7.66 5.84
N THR A 73 -1.94 8.47 4.83
CA THR A 73 -3.31 8.99 4.67
C THR A 73 -4.31 7.86 4.48
N ALA A 74 -3.93 6.73 3.88
CA ALA A 74 -4.78 5.54 3.77
C ALA A 74 -4.89 4.75 5.08
N ALA A 75 -3.84 4.67 5.88
CA ALA A 75 -3.89 3.97 7.16
C ALA A 75 -4.86 4.62 8.15
N ILE A 76 -4.95 5.96 8.17
CA ILE A 76 -5.82 6.73 9.09
C ILE A 76 -7.30 6.32 9.01
N PRO A 77 -7.99 6.31 7.86
CA PRO A 77 -9.40 5.92 7.79
C PRO A 77 -9.61 4.46 8.18
N PHE A 78 -8.69 3.53 7.92
CA PHE A 78 -8.80 2.15 8.41
C PHE A 78 -8.66 2.07 9.95
N ALA A 79 -7.81 2.90 10.54
CA ALA A 79 -7.79 3.05 11.99
C ALA A 79 -9.11 3.65 12.52
N GLY A 80 -9.68 4.65 11.83
CA GLY A 80 -10.97 5.25 12.17
C GLY A 80 -12.14 4.27 12.09
N VAL A 81 -12.20 3.45 11.04
CA VAL A 81 -13.19 2.37 10.88
C VAL A 81 -13.16 1.39 12.05
N THR A 82 -11.98 1.14 12.63
CA THR A 82 -11.84 0.27 13.80
C THR A 82 -12.60 0.83 15.01
N ILE A 83 -12.52 2.15 15.22
CA ILE A 83 -13.23 2.85 16.31
C ILE A 83 -14.75 2.79 16.07
N GLU A 84 -15.20 2.98 14.83
CA GLU A 84 -16.61 2.91 14.49
C GLU A 84 -17.19 1.49 14.62
N ILE A 85 -16.43 0.46 14.24
CA ILE A 85 -16.83 -0.95 14.47
C ILE A 85 -16.98 -1.23 15.96
N MET A 86 -16.07 -0.73 16.81
CA MET A 86 -16.19 -0.88 18.26
C MET A 86 -17.49 -0.26 18.79
N ARG A 87 -17.87 0.92 18.29
CA ARG A 87 -19.09 1.65 18.67
C ARG A 87 -20.39 1.07 18.10
N SER A 88 -20.33 0.33 16.99
CA SER A 88 -21.50 -0.26 16.34
C SER A 88 -22.25 -1.26 17.23
N SER A 89 -23.52 -1.57 16.92
CA SER A 89 -24.33 -2.53 17.66
C SER A 89 -24.22 -3.99 17.15
N GLY A 90 -23.20 -4.31 16.35
CA GLY A 90 -22.99 -5.64 15.77
C GLY A 90 -22.65 -6.73 16.79
N THR A 91 -22.75 -7.99 16.37
CA THR A 91 -22.38 -9.13 17.22
C THR A 91 -20.87 -9.14 17.52
N ILE A 92 -20.48 -9.82 18.61
CA ILE A 92 -19.07 -9.89 19.03
C ILE A 92 -18.19 -10.50 17.93
N SER A 93 -18.67 -11.53 17.23
CA SER A 93 -17.93 -12.19 16.14
C SER A 93 -17.71 -11.25 14.94
N GLU A 94 -18.75 -10.52 14.52
CA GLU A 94 -18.64 -9.54 13.42
C GLU A 94 -17.67 -8.41 13.76
N LYS A 95 -17.72 -7.90 15.00
CA LYS A 95 -16.79 -6.87 15.47
C LYS A 95 -15.35 -7.37 15.48
N PHE A 96 -15.11 -8.59 15.97
CA PHE A 96 -13.78 -9.18 16.02
C PHE A 96 -13.15 -9.29 14.62
N TRP A 97 -13.90 -9.86 13.66
CA TRP A 97 -13.43 -9.98 12.28
C TRP A 97 -13.25 -8.62 11.59
N GLY A 98 -14.19 -7.69 11.79
CA GLY A 98 -14.11 -6.35 11.23
C GLY A 98 -12.91 -5.55 11.76
N ILE A 99 -12.69 -5.57 13.07
CA ILE A 99 -11.52 -4.93 13.71
C ILE A 99 -10.22 -5.56 13.20
N GLY A 100 -10.15 -6.90 13.18
CA GLY A 100 -8.98 -7.62 12.70
C GLY A 100 -8.62 -7.25 11.26
N LEU A 101 -9.61 -7.25 10.36
CA LEU A 101 -9.41 -6.87 8.96
C LEU A 101 -9.00 -5.40 8.82
N SER A 102 -9.65 -4.50 9.54
CA SER A 102 -9.37 -3.06 9.45
C SER A 102 -7.97 -2.71 9.94
N LEU A 103 -7.56 -3.29 11.08
CA LEU A 103 -6.20 -3.14 11.60
C LEU A 103 -5.17 -3.76 10.68
N MET A 104 -5.44 -4.95 10.13
CA MET A 104 -4.54 -5.60 9.17
C MET A 104 -4.31 -4.72 7.94
N MET A 105 -5.35 -4.06 7.43
CA MET A 105 -5.22 -3.11 6.31
C MET A 105 -4.44 -1.86 6.69
N SER A 106 -4.72 -1.26 7.85
CA SER A 106 -3.95 -0.11 8.36
C SER A 106 -2.45 -0.42 8.45
N VAL A 107 -2.10 -1.54 9.09
CA VAL A 107 -0.70 -2.00 9.23
C VAL A 107 -0.08 -2.28 7.86
N PHE A 108 -0.83 -2.88 6.94
CA PHE A 108 -0.36 -3.14 5.59
C PHE A 108 -0.02 -1.84 4.84
N PHE A 109 -0.87 -0.81 4.91
CA PHE A 109 -0.58 0.48 4.30
C PHE A 109 0.67 1.13 4.93
N VAL A 110 0.81 1.09 6.25
CA VAL A 110 2.02 1.56 6.94
C VAL A 110 3.26 0.82 6.44
N TRP A 111 3.20 -0.51 6.34
CA TRP A 111 4.30 -1.34 5.84
C TRP A 111 4.72 -0.93 4.43
N VAL A 112 3.76 -0.83 3.51
CA VAL A 112 4.00 -0.42 2.12
C VAL A 112 4.51 1.03 2.03
N GLY A 113 4.06 1.93 2.91
CA GLY A 113 4.58 3.30 2.99
C GLY A 113 6.07 3.32 3.34
N ILE A 114 6.45 2.54 4.36
CA ILE A 114 7.83 2.47 4.87
C ILE A 114 8.73 1.75 3.87
N PHE A 115 8.50 0.45 3.66
CA PHE A 115 9.41 -0.42 2.90
C PHE A 115 9.11 -0.35 1.40
N GLY A 116 7.86 -0.20 1.02
CA GLY A 116 7.39 -0.46 -0.34
C GLY A 116 7.02 -1.92 -0.52
N GLN A 117 6.78 -2.31 -1.77
CA GLN A 117 6.47 -3.70 -2.12
C GLN A 117 7.45 -4.18 -3.20
N GLY A 118 8.22 -5.20 -2.86
CA GLY A 118 9.21 -5.85 -3.71
C GLY A 118 8.56 -6.80 -4.72
N TRP A 119 9.40 -7.38 -5.58
CA TRP A 119 8.93 -8.26 -6.66
C TRP A 119 8.22 -9.51 -6.13
N GLN A 120 8.78 -10.16 -5.09
CA GLN A 120 8.12 -11.28 -4.45
C GLN A 120 7.20 -10.76 -3.34
N ARG A 121 5.98 -10.40 -3.74
CA ARG A 121 4.94 -9.76 -2.93
C ARG A 121 4.54 -10.52 -1.64
N LEU A 122 4.94 -11.78 -1.51
CA LEU A 122 4.63 -12.64 -0.36
C LEU A 122 5.76 -12.70 0.67
N TYR A 123 6.95 -12.15 0.37
CA TYR A 123 8.09 -12.19 1.27
C TYR A 123 8.40 -10.78 1.78
N LEU A 124 7.94 -10.48 3.00
CA LEU A 124 8.25 -9.23 3.72
C LEU A 124 9.76 -8.93 3.79
N LYS A 125 10.59 -9.98 3.78
CA LYS A 125 12.05 -9.89 3.75
C LYS A 125 12.57 -9.25 2.45
N ASP A 126 11.89 -9.48 1.34
CA ASP A 126 12.26 -8.91 0.04
C ASP A 126 11.95 -7.42 -0.03
N ASP A 127 10.85 -6.98 0.60
CA ASP A 127 10.49 -5.56 0.71
C ASP A 127 11.56 -4.79 1.47
N ALA A 128 11.96 -5.30 2.64
CA ALA A 128 13.00 -4.70 3.47
C ALA A 128 14.37 -4.69 2.76
N ALA A 129 14.73 -5.78 2.07
CA ALA A 129 15.97 -5.86 1.31
C ALA A 129 16.00 -4.87 0.13
N LEU A 130 14.88 -4.73 -0.60
CA LEU A 130 14.75 -3.76 -1.68
C LEU A 130 14.81 -2.32 -1.15
N HIS A 131 14.14 -2.05 -0.03
CA HIS A 131 14.20 -0.75 0.63
C HIS A 131 15.64 -0.39 1.01
N LYS A 132 16.38 -1.34 1.61
CA LYS A 132 17.80 -1.15 1.95
C LYS A 132 18.65 -0.87 0.70
N LYS A 133 18.47 -1.64 -0.38
CA LYS A 133 19.17 -1.40 -1.65
C LYS A 133 18.90 -0.01 -2.22
N ASN A 134 17.64 0.43 -2.22
CA ASN A 134 17.26 1.75 -2.69
C ASN A 134 17.82 2.86 -1.78
N LYS A 135 17.80 2.65 -0.46
CA LYS A 135 18.40 3.56 0.51
C LYS A 135 19.90 3.73 0.27
N ASP A 136 20.62 2.64 0.02
CA ASP A 136 22.06 2.66 -0.26
C ASP A 136 22.40 3.30 -1.61
N ARG A 137 21.59 3.05 -2.65
CA ARG A 137 21.74 3.59 -4.01
C ARG A 137 21.43 5.08 -4.08
N TYR A 138 20.30 5.52 -3.52
CA TYR A 138 19.85 6.91 -3.56
C TYR A 138 20.32 7.76 -2.37
N LYS A 139 21.05 7.16 -1.41
CA LYS A 139 21.55 7.83 -0.19
C LYS A 139 20.44 8.45 0.66
N TRP A 140 19.30 7.78 0.74
CA TRP A 140 18.21 8.23 1.60
C TRP A 140 18.64 8.19 3.08
N ARG A 141 18.34 9.24 3.84
CA ARG A 141 18.68 9.31 5.27
C ARG A 141 17.68 8.53 6.14
N TRP A 142 16.44 8.39 5.68
CA TRP A 142 15.31 7.79 6.39
C TRP A 142 14.86 6.48 5.75
#